data_AF-A0A650CTL9-F1
#
_entry.id   AF-A0A650CTL9-F1
#
_cell.length_a   1.000
_cell.length_b   1.000
_cell.length_c   1.000
_cell.angle_alpha   90.00
_cell.angle_beta   90.00
_cell.angle_gamma   90.00
#
_symmetry.space_group_name_H-M   'P 1'
#
loop_
_entity.id
_entity.type
_entity.pdbx_description
1 polymer ?
#
loop_
_entity_poly.entity_id
_entity_poly.type
_entity_poly.pdbx_seq_one_letter_code
_entity_poly.pdbx_strand_id
1 'polypeptide(L)'
;MLSYIKIFSIFLAISSSLAFLFEFIFPISYLPITFPYEGLLSYLGTAGLYMEVVFLGLVAIVMSNKVRSLLPLGIALLVSPSLNLIHNYSLSPYWSFVEIVLALLGIASLIEVTIKSNRRSLLFLPTLIMVMITTYAGTDTVFLHGDLAICYSFVFISSLLGVIIYAIIYNKIISKRAMMSYIAAIPGLFVFLPLYFLVVNNRFLEIIMNMVIPSAFGIVLYNPYNLPILLLALSVSIYTILLLAIKGNGYAGLGYFIIITTAFQAITGFHLLLYLLAPFIGFSILNYREIGNERTIMDDLKKLVQRLSLNT
;
A
#
# COMPACT_ATOMS: atom_id res chain seq x y z
N MET A 1 1.10 6.45 24.57
CA MET A 1 1.12 6.65 23.10
C MET A 1 1.70 5.45 22.33
N LEU A 2 2.91 4.96 22.67
CA LEU A 2 3.54 3.79 22.01
C LEU A 2 2.71 2.50 22.08
N SER A 3 1.89 2.34 23.12
CA SER A 3 0.99 1.19 23.29
C SER A 3 -0.18 1.20 22.30
N TYR A 4 -0.79 2.36 22.05
CA TYR A 4 -1.99 2.48 21.20
C TYR A 4 -1.70 2.21 19.73
N ILE A 5 -0.61 2.77 19.19
CA ILE A 5 -0.24 2.51 17.79
C ILE A 5 0.03 1.04 17.52
N LYS A 6 0.64 0.34 18.48
CA LYS A 6 0.87 -1.10 18.37
C LYS A 6 -0.45 -1.87 18.28
N ILE A 7 -1.41 -1.55 19.15
CA ILE A 7 -2.73 -2.19 19.17
C ILE A 7 -3.48 -1.90 17.87
N PHE A 8 -3.57 -0.63 17.47
CA PHE A 8 -4.27 -0.23 16.25
C PHE A 8 -3.61 -0.84 15.00
N SER A 9 -2.29 -0.96 14.94
CA SER A 9 -1.60 -1.63 13.83
C SER A 9 -1.87 -3.14 13.78
N ILE A 10 -2.06 -3.82 14.92
CA ILE A 10 -2.44 -5.24 14.92
C ILE A 10 -3.85 -5.39 14.32
N PHE A 11 -4.80 -4.58 14.78
CA PHE A 11 -6.14 -4.61 14.24
C PHE A 11 -6.18 -4.21 12.77
N LEU A 12 -5.40 -3.21 12.37
CA LEU A 12 -5.25 -2.81 10.96
C LEU A 12 -4.69 -3.94 10.10
N ALA A 13 -3.74 -4.72 10.60
CA ALA A 13 -3.20 -5.87 9.87
C ALA A 13 -4.28 -6.95 9.64
N ILE A 14 -5.09 -7.22 10.66
CA ILE A 14 -6.19 -8.19 10.55
C ILE A 14 -7.25 -7.66 9.58
N SER A 15 -7.67 -6.40 9.74
CA SER A 15 -8.74 -5.81 8.93
C SER A 15 -8.34 -5.67 7.46
N SER A 16 -7.13 -5.19 7.16
CA SER A 16 -6.63 -5.08 5.78
C SER A 16 -6.43 -6.46 5.13
N SER A 17 -6.05 -7.49 5.90
CA SER A 17 -5.98 -8.85 5.37
C SER A 17 -7.36 -9.40 5.01
N LEU A 18 -8.38 -9.10 5.83
CA LEU A 18 -9.77 -9.48 5.53
C LEU A 18 -10.32 -8.68 4.35
N ALA A 19 -10.06 -7.36 4.30
CA ALA A 19 -10.45 -6.51 3.17
C ALA A 19 -9.85 -7.01 1.85
N PHE A 20 -8.57 -7.41 1.86
CA PHE A 20 -7.92 -7.98 0.68
C PHE A 20 -8.59 -9.27 0.18
N LEU A 21 -9.16 -10.10 1.07
CA LEU A 21 -9.96 -11.26 0.65
C LEU A 21 -11.19 -10.84 -0.15
N PHE A 22 -11.88 -9.75 0.25
CA PHE A 22 -13.00 -9.22 -0.52
C PHE A 22 -12.57 -8.78 -1.91
N GLU A 23 -11.49 -8.01 -2.00
CA GLU A 23 -10.96 -7.47 -3.26
C GLU A 23 -10.59 -8.59 -4.26
N PHE A 24 -10.14 -9.74 -3.75
CA PHE A 24 -9.81 -10.88 -4.60
C PHE A 24 -11.03 -11.71 -5.01
N ILE A 25 -12.03 -11.86 -4.13
CA ILE A 25 -13.23 -12.67 -4.39
C ILE A 25 -14.21 -11.93 -5.29
N PHE A 26 -14.33 -10.62 -5.15
CA PHE A 26 -15.31 -9.83 -5.88
C PHE A 26 -15.19 -9.97 -7.41
N PRO A 27 -14.00 -9.88 -8.04
CA PRO A 27 -13.85 -10.14 -9.47
C PRO A 27 -14.16 -11.59 -9.88
N ILE A 28 -13.88 -12.56 -9.00
CA ILE A 28 -14.12 -13.99 -9.27
C ILE A 28 -15.63 -14.28 -9.27
N SER A 29 -16.42 -13.58 -8.46
CA SER A 29 -17.88 -13.78 -8.35
C SER A 29 -18.64 -13.54 -9.66
N TYR A 30 -18.06 -12.79 -10.59
CA TYR A 30 -18.63 -12.56 -11.92
C TYR A 30 -18.33 -13.68 -12.92
N LEU A 31 -17.43 -14.59 -12.58
CA LEU A 31 -17.17 -15.78 -13.38
C LEU A 31 -18.24 -16.84 -13.10
N PRO A 32 -18.59 -17.67 -14.09
CA PRO A 32 -19.53 -18.78 -13.90
C PRO A 32 -18.87 -19.94 -13.15
N ILE A 33 -18.30 -19.67 -11.98
CA ILE A 33 -17.52 -20.58 -11.14
C ILE A 33 -18.03 -20.43 -9.71
N THR A 34 -18.50 -21.52 -9.12
CA THR A 34 -18.97 -21.53 -7.73
C THR A 34 -17.80 -21.75 -6.77
N PHE A 35 -17.58 -20.83 -5.83
CA PHE A 35 -16.54 -20.98 -4.81
C PHE A 35 -17.13 -21.45 -3.47
N PRO A 36 -16.50 -22.42 -2.78
CA PRO A 36 -16.98 -22.84 -1.46
C PRO A 36 -16.94 -21.68 -0.47
N TYR A 37 -18.03 -21.49 0.27
CA TYR A 37 -18.18 -20.45 1.31
C TYR A 37 -18.09 -18.99 0.81
N GLU A 38 -18.37 -18.73 -0.47
CA GLU A 38 -18.32 -17.38 -1.06
C GLU A 38 -19.08 -16.32 -0.24
N GLY A 39 -20.31 -16.62 0.22
CA GLY A 39 -21.10 -15.69 1.03
C GLY A 39 -20.45 -15.35 2.38
N LEU A 40 -19.82 -16.33 3.05
CA LEU A 40 -19.09 -16.10 4.30
C LEU A 40 -17.86 -15.23 4.07
N LEU A 41 -17.10 -15.52 3.00
CA LEU A 41 -15.89 -14.78 2.67
C LEU A 41 -16.21 -13.33 2.27
N SER A 42 -17.29 -13.11 1.52
CA SER A 42 -17.79 -11.78 1.19
C SER A 42 -18.17 -11.00 2.45
N TYR A 43 -18.91 -11.62 3.38
CA TYR A 43 -19.27 -10.98 4.65
C TYR A 43 -18.04 -10.60 5.50
N LEU A 44 -17.10 -11.54 5.67
CA LEU A 44 -15.86 -11.30 6.43
C LEU A 44 -15.01 -10.20 5.79
N GLY A 45 -14.90 -10.19 4.46
CA GLY A 45 -14.12 -9.20 3.76
C GLY A 45 -14.77 -7.81 3.77
N THR A 46 -16.10 -7.74 3.69
CA THR A 46 -16.84 -6.46 3.87
C THR A 46 -16.65 -5.91 5.28
N ALA A 47 -16.73 -6.76 6.31
CA ALA A 47 -16.42 -6.37 7.69
C ALA A 47 -14.96 -5.90 7.83
N GLY A 48 -14.04 -6.58 7.13
CA GLY A 48 -12.64 -6.19 6.99
C GLY A 48 -12.46 -4.77 6.47
N LEU A 49 -13.13 -4.43 5.35
CA LEU A 49 -13.09 -3.09 4.74
C LEU A 49 -13.53 -1.99 5.71
N TYR A 50 -14.67 -2.17 6.39
CA TYR A 50 -15.15 -1.18 7.36
C TYR A 50 -14.19 -1.02 8.56
N MET A 51 -13.68 -2.13 9.08
CA MET A 51 -12.70 -2.09 10.16
C MET A 51 -11.39 -1.44 9.70
N GLU A 52 -10.96 -1.66 8.45
CA GLU A 52 -9.77 -1.05 7.89
C GLU A 52 -9.89 0.47 7.84
N VAL A 53 -11.01 1.01 7.36
CA VAL A 53 -11.25 2.47 7.37
C VAL A 53 -11.07 3.04 8.78
N VAL A 54 -11.63 2.37 9.80
CA VAL A 54 -11.55 2.82 11.19
C VAL A 54 -10.13 2.74 11.72
N PHE A 55 -9.47 1.58 11.62
CA PHE A 55 -8.13 1.40 12.19
C PHE A 55 -7.05 2.16 11.43
N LEU A 56 -7.18 2.32 10.12
CA LEU A 56 -6.28 3.14 9.31
C LEU A 56 -6.43 4.62 9.70
N GLY A 57 -7.65 5.12 9.88
CA GLY A 57 -7.92 6.48 10.37
C GLY A 57 -7.34 6.71 11.77
N LEU A 58 -7.53 5.76 12.70
CA LEU A 58 -6.95 5.83 14.05
C LEU A 58 -5.42 5.80 14.02
N VAL A 59 -4.80 4.95 13.18
CA VAL A 59 -3.35 4.92 13.01
C VAL A 59 -2.84 6.26 12.46
N ALA A 60 -3.50 6.83 11.45
CA ALA A 60 -3.14 8.14 10.90
C ALA A 60 -3.21 9.25 11.96
N ILE A 61 -4.27 9.28 12.77
CA ILE A 61 -4.41 10.25 13.86
C ILE A 61 -3.30 10.06 14.92
N VAL A 62 -3.01 8.84 15.34
CA VAL A 62 -1.94 8.60 16.34
C VAL A 62 -0.56 8.94 15.76
N MET A 63 -0.34 8.65 14.47
CA MET A 63 0.90 9.00 13.76
C MET A 63 1.05 10.49 13.50
N SER A 64 -0.03 11.28 13.59
CA SER A 64 0.02 12.73 13.37
C SER A 64 0.98 13.47 14.30
N ASN A 65 1.26 12.89 15.47
CA ASN A 65 2.28 13.39 16.40
C ASN A 65 3.69 13.44 15.77
N LYS A 66 3.97 12.53 14.83
CA LYS A 66 5.22 12.50 14.06
C LYS A 66 5.09 13.21 12.71
N VAL A 67 3.95 13.05 12.03
CA VAL A 67 3.69 13.54 10.66
C VAL A 67 2.38 14.31 10.63
N ARG A 68 2.43 15.65 10.74
CA ARG A 68 1.25 16.47 11.03
C ARG A 68 0.18 16.40 9.93
N SER A 69 0.62 16.26 8.67
CA SER A 69 -0.26 16.10 7.51
C SER A 69 -1.17 14.87 7.57
N LEU A 70 -0.89 13.87 8.40
CA LEU A 70 -1.77 12.70 8.56
C LEU A 70 -3.06 12.97 9.34
N LEU A 71 -3.11 14.02 10.17
CA LEU A 71 -4.29 14.33 10.96
C LEU A 71 -5.53 14.59 10.07
N PRO A 72 -5.49 15.52 9.10
CA PRO A 72 -6.66 15.75 8.24
C PRO A 72 -7.02 14.51 7.41
N LEU A 73 -6.03 13.70 6.98
CA LEU A 73 -6.30 12.47 6.23
C LEU A 73 -7.04 11.43 7.10
N GLY A 74 -6.62 11.26 8.35
CA GLY A 74 -7.26 10.34 9.29
C GLY A 74 -8.69 10.77 9.64
N ILE A 75 -8.92 12.08 9.85
CA ILE A 75 -10.28 12.61 10.09
C ILE A 75 -11.16 12.41 8.85
N ALA A 76 -10.65 12.72 7.66
CA ALA A 76 -11.39 12.54 6.41
C ALA A 76 -11.81 11.08 6.21
N LEU A 77 -10.91 10.11 6.46
CA LEU A 77 -11.25 8.68 6.43
C LEU A 77 -12.42 8.34 7.35
N LEU A 78 -12.35 8.76 8.62
CA LEU A 78 -13.37 8.41 9.61
C LEU A 78 -14.73 9.08 9.34
N VAL A 79 -14.73 10.29 8.78
CA VAL A 79 -15.97 11.01 8.44
C VAL A 79 -16.56 10.52 7.12
N SER A 80 -15.73 10.02 6.19
CA SER A 80 -16.14 9.67 4.83
C SER A 80 -17.38 8.77 4.73
N PRO A 81 -17.60 7.73 5.57
CA PRO A 81 -18.81 6.92 5.46
C PRO A 81 -20.10 7.70 5.73
N SER A 82 -20.03 8.75 6.55
CA SER A 82 -21.18 9.60 6.86
C SER A 82 -21.56 10.51 5.70
N LEU A 83 -20.62 10.84 4.82
CA LEU A 83 -20.87 11.68 3.65
C LEU A 83 -21.73 10.97 2.60
N ASN A 84 -21.72 9.64 2.59
CA ASN A 84 -22.62 8.84 1.75
C ASN A 84 -24.10 8.92 2.17
N LEU A 85 -24.42 9.48 3.34
CA LEU A 85 -25.82 9.75 3.74
C LEU A 85 -26.42 10.93 2.96
N ILE A 86 -25.59 11.78 2.37
CA ILE A 86 -26.02 12.90 1.54
C ILE A 86 -26.24 12.38 0.12
N HIS A 87 -27.48 12.46 -0.36
CA HIS A 87 -27.84 11.95 -1.68
C HIS A 87 -27.01 12.62 -2.79
N ASN A 88 -26.44 11.81 -3.68
CA ASN A 88 -25.58 12.22 -4.81
C ASN A 88 -24.34 13.04 -4.43
N TYR A 89 -23.88 13.00 -3.18
CA TYR A 89 -22.69 13.76 -2.76
C TYR A 89 -21.44 13.33 -3.53
N SER A 90 -21.27 12.03 -3.78
CA SER A 90 -20.15 11.47 -4.56
C SER A 90 -20.11 11.94 -6.03
N LEU A 91 -21.25 12.40 -6.57
CA LEU A 91 -21.36 12.94 -7.93
C LEU A 91 -21.24 14.46 -7.97
N SER A 92 -21.12 15.11 -6.81
CA SER A 92 -21.07 16.56 -6.71
C SER A 92 -19.65 17.09 -7.00
N PRO A 93 -19.52 18.29 -7.60
CA PRO A 93 -18.21 18.94 -7.76
C PRO A 93 -17.47 19.18 -6.44
N TYR A 94 -18.20 19.26 -5.34
CA TYR A 94 -17.62 19.39 -4.00
C TYR A 94 -16.83 18.15 -3.59
N TRP A 95 -17.29 16.96 -3.98
CA TRP A 95 -16.57 15.72 -3.72
C TRP A 95 -15.26 15.65 -4.50
N SER A 96 -15.28 16.02 -5.77
CA SER A 96 -14.09 16.16 -6.61
C SER A 96 -13.07 17.12 -5.99
N PHE A 97 -13.53 18.26 -5.46
CA PHE A 97 -12.66 19.20 -4.75
C PHE A 97 -12.05 18.59 -3.48
N VAL A 98 -12.83 17.85 -2.70
CA VAL A 98 -12.34 17.15 -1.50
C VAL A 98 -11.26 16.13 -1.86
N GLU A 99 -11.46 15.33 -2.91
CA GLU A 99 -10.49 14.34 -3.39
C GLU A 99 -9.16 15.00 -3.80
N ILE A 100 -9.20 16.11 -4.54
CA ILE A 100 -7.99 16.85 -4.94
C ILE A 100 -7.25 17.40 -3.72
N VAL A 101 -7.97 18.01 -2.77
CA VAL A 101 -7.35 18.55 -1.54
C VAL A 101 -6.70 17.44 -0.72
N LEU A 102 -7.37 16.29 -0.61
CA LEU A 102 -6.84 15.12 0.09
C LEU A 102 -5.64 14.51 -0.62
N ALA A 103 -5.63 14.47 -1.95
CA ALA A 103 -4.47 14.03 -2.73
C ALA A 103 -3.26 14.95 -2.48
N LEU A 104 -3.45 16.28 -2.49
CA LEU A 104 -2.39 17.26 -2.19
C LEU A 104 -1.85 17.11 -0.77
N LEU A 105 -2.72 16.92 0.22
CA LEU A 105 -2.33 16.62 1.61
C LEU A 105 -1.60 15.28 1.72
N GLY A 106 -2.02 14.28 0.95
CA GLY A 106 -1.36 12.99 0.80
C GLY A 106 0.07 13.15 0.30
N ILE A 107 0.28 13.90 -0.79
CA ILE A 107 1.61 14.21 -1.33
C ILE A 107 2.46 14.95 -0.29
N ALA A 108 1.89 15.94 0.40
CA ALA A 108 2.60 16.64 1.48
C ALA A 108 3.03 15.68 2.59
N SER A 109 2.22 14.67 2.91
CA SER A 109 2.56 13.64 3.91
C SER A 109 3.71 12.75 3.48
N LEU A 110 3.78 12.35 2.20
CA LEU A 110 4.90 11.58 1.65
C LEU A 110 6.21 12.37 1.79
N ILE A 111 6.19 13.65 1.43
CA ILE A 111 7.36 14.54 1.53
C ILE A 111 7.77 14.73 3.00
N GLU A 112 6.81 15.01 3.88
CA GLU A 112 7.06 15.19 5.31
C GLU A 112 7.69 13.95 5.94
N VAL A 113 7.17 12.76 5.63
CA VAL A 113 7.69 11.46 6.08
C VAL A 113 9.12 11.25 5.61
N THR A 114 9.39 11.46 4.32
CA THR A 114 10.72 11.22 3.74
C THR A 114 11.76 12.12 4.40
N ILE A 115 11.46 13.41 4.58
CA ILE A 115 12.40 14.37 5.15
C ILE A 115 12.66 14.12 6.65
N LYS A 116 11.63 13.69 7.40
CA LYS A 116 11.76 13.38 8.85
C LYS A 116 12.36 12.00 9.14
N SER A 117 12.52 11.16 8.13
CA SER A 117 13.12 9.83 8.26
C SER A 117 14.65 9.88 8.13
N ASN A 118 15.31 8.83 8.61
CA ASN A 118 16.75 8.65 8.39
C ASN A 118 17.07 8.24 6.95
N ARG A 119 18.35 8.15 6.59
CA ARG A 119 18.80 7.81 5.23
C ARG A 119 18.34 6.44 4.72
N ARG A 120 17.98 5.50 5.60
CA ARG A 120 17.49 4.17 5.15
C ARG A 120 16.15 4.27 4.45
N SER A 121 15.35 5.30 4.75
CA SER A 121 14.08 5.56 4.04
C SER A 121 14.27 5.86 2.55
N LEU A 122 15.48 6.24 2.10
CA LEU A 122 15.76 6.47 0.68
C LEU A 122 15.57 5.20 -0.15
N LEU A 123 15.69 4.01 0.45
CA LEU A 123 15.37 2.74 -0.20
C LEU A 123 13.88 2.59 -0.54
N PHE A 124 13.01 3.39 0.08
CA PHE A 124 11.58 3.44 -0.21
C PHE A 124 11.21 4.51 -1.24
N LEU A 125 12.18 5.24 -1.82
CA LEU A 125 11.90 6.19 -2.92
C LEU A 125 11.18 5.53 -4.10
N PRO A 126 11.52 4.30 -4.55
CA PRO A 126 10.74 3.62 -5.58
C PRO A 126 9.28 3.41 -5.18
N THR A 127 9.01 3.09 -3.90
CA THR A 127 7.64 2.96 -3.37
C THR A 127 6.93 4.31 -3.32
N LEU A 128 7.62 5.39 -2.93
CA LEU A 128 7.08 6.75 -2.98
C LEU A 128 6.67 7.12 -4.41
N ILE A 129 7.54 6.86 -5.38
CA ILE A 129 7.28 7.13 -6.80
C ILE A 129 6.07 6.32 -7.27
N MET A 130 5.97 5.04 -6.89
CA MET A 130 4.81 4.21 -7.20
C MET A 130 3.51 4.84 -6.68
N VAL A 131 3.45 5.23 -5.41
CA VAL A 131 2.26 5.88 -4.82
C VAL A 131 1.91 7.18 -5.54
N MET A 132 2.91 7.99 -5.89
CA MET A 132 2.70 9.24 -6.64
C MET A 132 2.13 8.99 -8.04
N ILE A 133 2.71 8.03 -8.78
CA ILE A 133 2.29 7.69 -10.14
C ILE A 133 0.88 7.12 -10.14
N THR A 134 0.55 6.22 -9.20
CA THR A 134 -0.78 5.61 -9.18
C THR A 134 -1.85 6.59 -8.70
N THR A 135 -1.52 7.51 -7.78
CA THR A 135 -2.41 8.62 -7.42
C THR A 135 -2.68 9.51 -8.64
N TYR A 136 -1.62 9.89 -9.36
CA TYR A 136 -1.74 10.71 -10.57
C TYR A 136 -2.59 10.02 -11.64
N ALA A 137 -2.33 8.73 -11.89
CA ALA A 137 -3.14 7.93 -12.81
C ALA A 137 -4.62 7.89 -12.39
N GLY A 138 -4.91 7.65 -11.10
CA GLY A 138 -6.29 7.70 -10.59
C GLY A 138 -6.96 9.06 -10.80
N THR A 139 -6.24 10.16 -10.57
CA THR A 139 -6.79 11.50 -10.84
C THR A 139 -7.02 11.75 -12.32
N ASP A 140 -6.14 11.26 -13.20
CA ASP A 140 -6.28 11.38 -14.65
C ASP A 140 -7.50 10.59 -15.15
N THR A 141 -7.69 9.36 -14.68
CA THR A 141 -8.84 8.52 -15.04
C THR A 141 -10.16 9.10 -14.53
N VAL A 142 -10.20 9.57 -13.28
CA VAL A 142 -11.44 10.10 -12.66
C VAL A 142 -11.84 11.46 -13.23
N PHE A 143 -10.90 12.39 -13.40
CA PHE A 143 -11.23 13.79 -13.74
C PHE A 143 -10.94 14.18 -15.18
N LEU A 144 -9.94 13.58 -15.80
CA LEU A 144 -9.50 13.92 -17.17
C LEU A 144 -9.94 12.87 -18.18
N HIS A 145 -10.50 11.74 -17.71
CA HIS A 145 -10.88 10.58 -18.52
C HIS A 145 -9.73 10.07 -19.40
N GLY A 146 -8.51 10.22 -18.89
CA GLY A 146 -7.28 9.74 -19.50
C GLY A 146 -6.95 8.30 -19.11
N ASP A 147 -6.07 7.68 -19.90
CA ASP A 147 -5.43 6.40 -19.57
C ASP A 147 -3.92 6.58 -19.60
N LEU A 148 -3.28 6.39 -18.45
CA LEU A 148 -1.84 6.54 -18.32
C LEU A 148 -1.15 5.22 -18.70
N ALA A 149 -0.73 5.13 -19.96
CA ALA A 149 -0.10 3.94 -20.55
C ALA A 149 1.30 3.64 -19.98
N ILE A 150 1.36 3.18 -18.72
CA ILE A 150 2.59 2.79 -18.01
C ILE A 150 2.54 1.29 -17.72
N CYS A 151 3.71 0.65 -17.76
CA CYS A 151 3.85 -0.72 -17.28
C CYS A 151 3.89 -0.75 -15.74
N TYR A 152 2.71 -0.80 -15.10
CA TYR A 152 2.56 -0.84 -13.65
C TYR A 152 3.32 -2.00 -12.99
N SER A 153 3.49 -3.13 -13.68
CA SER A 153 4.30 -4.25 -13.20
C SER A 153 5.76 -3.87 -12.96
N PHE A 154 6.38 -3.06 -13.81
CA PHE A 154 7.76 -2.61 -13.60
C PHE A 154 7.87 -1.60 -12.46
N VAL A 155 6.89 -0.70 -12.31
CA VAL A 155 6.81 0.23 -11.19
C VAL A 155 6.72 -0.55 -9.87
N PHE A 156 5.88 -1.59 -9.83
CA PHE A 156 5.76 -2.48 -8.68
C PHE A 156 7.06 -3.22 -8.37
N ILE A 157 7.74 -3.80 -9.37
CA ILE A 157 9.02 -4.49 -9.17
C ILE A 157 10.09 -3.53 -8.64
N SER A 158 10.15 -2.30 -9.14
CA SER A 158 11.09 -1.28 -8.65
C SER A 158 10.85 -0.96 -7.18
N SER A 159 9.58 -0.77 -6.79
CA SER A 159 9.16 -0.65 -5.39
C SER A 159 9.60 -1.86 -4.55
N LEU A 160 9.33 -3.07 -5.04
CA LEU A 160 9.67 -4.32 -4.35
C LEU A 160 11.17 -4.48 -4.13
N LEU A 161 12.00 -4.15 -5.12
CA LEU A 161 13.47 -4.21 -4.99
C LEU A 161 13.97 -3.29 -3.88
N GLY A 162 13.44 -2.06 -3.78
CA GLY A 162 13.77 -1.13 -2.69
C GLY A 162 13.46 -1.72 -1.32
N VAL A 163 12.28 -2.34 -1.16
CA VAL A 163 11.85 -2.97 0.10
C VAL A 163 12.63 -4.25 0.41
N ILE A 164 13.00 -5.06 -0.59
CA ILE A 164 13.86 -6.24 -0.41
C ILE A 164 15.22 -5.81 0.14
N ILE A 165 15.86 -4.82 -0.51
CA ILE A 165 17.17 -4.32 -0.07
C ILE A 165 17.04 -3.80 1.36
N TYR A 166 16.01 -3.01 1.66
CA TYR A 166 15.73 -2.54 3.02
C TYR A 166 15.59 -3.70 4.00
N ALA A 167 14.80 -4.73 3.68
CA ALA A 167 14.56 -5.89 4.54
C ALA A 167 15.83 -6.70 4.81
N ILE A 168 16.75 -6.80 3.85
CA ILE A 168 18.04 -7.47 4.01
C ILE A 168 18.93 -6.69 4.99
N ILE A 169 19.06 -5.38 4.80
CA ILE A 169 19.94 -4.52 5.62
C ILE A 169 19.33 -4.13 6.98
N TYR A 170 18.02 -4.35 7.16
CA TYR A 170 17.36 -4.04 8.42
C TYR A 170 17.88 -4.97 9.52
N ASN A 171 18.47 -4.37 10.57
CA ASN A 171 19.26 -5.07 11.60
C ASN A 171 20.49 -5.81 11.03
N LYS A 172 21.08 -6.73 11.81
CA LYS A 172 22.24 -7.51 11.36
C LYS A 172 21.83 -8.45 10.22
N ILE A 173 22.53 -8.34 9.08
CA ILE A 173 22.31 -9.16 7.87
C ILE A 173 22.41 -10.65 8.20
N ILE A 174 23.45 -11.03 8.95
CA ILE A 174 23.70 -12.41 9.39
C ILE A 174 23.60 -12.45 10.92
N SER A 175 22.57 -13.13 11.41
CA SER A 175 22.38 -13.46 12.83
C SER A 175 21.42 -14.66 12.93
N LYS A 176 21.43 -15.39 14.05
CA LYS A 176 20.48 -16.50 14.28
C LYS A 176 19.03 -16.04 14.05
N ARG A 177 18.69 -14.84 14.52
CA ARG A 177 17.38 -14.23 14.31
C ARG A 177 17.10 -13.92 12.83
N ALA A 178 18.08 -13.37 12.10
CA ALA A 178 17.93 -13.10 10.68
C ALA A 178 17.75 -14.39 9.86
N MET A 179 18.52 -15.44 10.13
CA MET A 179 18.35 -16.75 9.50
C MET A 179 16.98 -17.35 9.79
N MET A 180 16.54 -17.34 11.05
CA MET A 180 15.19 -17.81 11.40
C MET A 180 14.11 -17.00 10.68
N SER A 181 14.28 -15.69 10.51
CA SER A 181 13.30 -14.86 9.79
C SER A 181 13.22 -15.18 8.30
N TYR A 182 14.34 -15.49 7.63
CA TYR A 182 14.33 -15.89 6.22
C TYR A 182 13.58 -17.21 6.00
N ILE A 183 13.73 -18.17 6.91
CA ILE A 183 13.06 -19.48 6.85
C ILE A 183 11.59 -19.34 7.23
N ALA A 184 11.28 -18.65 8.33
CA ALA A 184 9.91 -18.51 8.83
C ALA A 184 9.00 -17.68 7.91
N ALA A 185 9.56 -16.86 7.01
CA ALA A 185 8.80 -16.12 6.00
C ALA A 185 8.46 -16.94 4.75
N ILE A 186 9.10 -18.11 4.52
CA ILE A 186 8.87 -18.96 3.34
C ILE A 186 7.39 -19.28 3.09
N PRO A 187 6.55 -19.60 4.10
CA PRO A 187 5.13 -19.83 3.90
C PRO A 187 4.42 -18.68 3.16
N GLY A 188 4.91 -17.43 3.29
CA GLY A 188 4.36 -16.27 2.57
C GLY A 188 4.48 -16.37 1.06
N LEU A 189 5.51 -17.04 0.53
CA LEU A 189 5.65 -17.26 -0.92
C LEU A 189 4.45 -18.06 -1.47
N PHE A 190 3.93 -19.00 -0.69
CA PHE A 190 2.89 -19.93 -1.11
C PHE A 190 1.49 -19.31 -1.22
N VAL A 191 1.32 -18.02 -0.89
CA VAL A 191 0.05 -17.31 -1.10
C VAL A 191 -0.23 -17.13 -2.60
N PHE A 192 0.77 -16.74 -3.39
CA PHE A 192 0.62 -16.50 -4.84
C PHE A 192 1.44 -17.43 -5.73
N LEU A 193 2.48 -18.08 -5.20
CA LEU A 193 3.37 -18.94 -5.99
C LEU A 193 2.66 -20.15 -6.64
N PRO A 194 1.66 -20.79 -6.00
CA PRO A 194 0.88 -21.83 -6.68
C PRO A 194 0.14 -21.31 -7.91
N LEU A 195 -0.38 -20.09 -7.87
CA LEU A 195 -1.06 -19.47 -9.02
C LEU A 195 -0.10 -19.25 -10.19
N TYR A 196 1.16 -18.88 -9.92
CA TYR A 196 2.18 -18.77 -10.96
C TYR A 196 2.35 -20.10 -11.74
N PHE A 197 2.53 -21.21 -11.03
CA PHE A 197 2.67 -22.52 -11.68
C PHE A 197 1.40 -22.95 -12.43
N LEU A 198 0.22 -22.59 -11.92
CA LEU A 198 -1.04 -22.88 -12.60
C LEU A 198 -1.18 -22.09 -13.91
N VAL A 199 -0.89 -20.79 -13.88
CA VAL A 199 -1.01 -19.90 -15.04
C VAL A 199 -0.01 -20.27 -16.14
N VAL A 200 1.25 -20.54 -15.79
CA VAL A 200 2.29 -20.86 -16.80
C VAL A 200 2.02 -22.19 -17.51
N ASN A 201 1.38 -23.15 -16.85
CA ASN A 201 1.15 -24.49 -17.40
C ASN A 201 -0.25 -24.68 -18.00
N ASN A 202 -1.18 -23.74 -17.81
CA ASN A 202 -2.56 -23.89 -18.23
C ASN A 202 -3.11 -22.61 -18.86
N ARG A 203 -3.21 -22.63 -20.20
CA ARG A 203 -3.69 -21.49 -21.01
C ARG A 203 -5.12 -21.05 -20.65
N PHE A 204 -5.98 -21.96 -20.20
CA PHE A 204 -7.33 -21.61 -19.77
C PHE A 204 -7.29 -20.80 -18.46
N LEU A 205 -6.49 -21.25 -17.48
CA LEU A 205 -6.29 -20.51 -16.23
C LEU A 205 -5.55 -19.19 -16.47
N GLU A 206 -4.62 -19.14 -17.42
CA GLU A 206 -3.96 -17.90 -17.83
C GLU A 206 -4.97 -16.85 -18.32
N ILE A 207 -5.91 -17.23 -19.19
CA ILE A 207 -6.95 -16.32 -19.70
C ILE A 207 -7.83 -15.80 -18.56
N ILE A 208 -8.28 -16.68 -17.66
CA ILE A 208 -9.11 -16.29 -16.51
C ILE A 208 -8.33 -15.36 -15.58
N MET A 209 -7.09 -15.71 -15.23
CA MET A 209 -6.28 -14.92 -14.30
C MET A 209 -5.82 -13.59 -14.90
N ASN A 210 -5.73 -13.50 -16.23
CA ASN A 210 -5.50 -12.23 -16.95
C ASN A 210 -6.71 -11.28 -16.85
N MET A 211 -7.88 -11.75 -16.40
CA MET A 211 -9.03 -10.89 -16.09
C MET A 211 -9.13 -10.65 -14.58
N VAL A 212 -8.98 -11.71 -13.77
CA VAL A 212 -9.16 -11.65 -12.31
C VAL A 212 -8.08 -10.82 -11.62
N ILE A 213 -6.79 -11.10 -11.87
CA ILE A 213 -5.70 -10.43 -11.16
C ILE A 213 -5.67 -8.93 -11.46
N PRO A 214 -5.78 -8.48 -12.72
CA PRO A 214 -5.86 -7.05 -13.01
C PRO A 214 -7.04 -6.36 -12.31
N SER A 215 -8.21 -6.99 -12.30
CA SER A 215 -9.40 -6.46 -11.62
C SER A 215 -9.26 -6.44 -10.09
N ALA A 216 -8.63 -7.45 -9.48
CA ALA A 216 -8.46 -7.56 -8.04
C ALA A 216 -7.43 -6.57 -7.48
N PHE A 217 -6.55 -6.04 -8.32
CA PHE A 217 -5.56 -5.03 -7.93
C PHE A 217 -5.84 -3.65 -8.55
N GLY A 218 -6.76 -3.52 -9.51
CA GLY A 218 -7.02 -2.25 -10.21
C GLY A 218 -5.92 -1.85 -11.20
N ILE A 219 -5.21 -2.82 -11.79
CA ILE A 219 -4.16 -2.55 -12.79
C ILE A 219 -4.63 -2.93 -14.19
N VAL A 220 -4.01 -2.33 -15.21
CA VAL A 220 -4.13 -2.80 -16.60
C VAL A 220 -2.84 -3.50 -17.01
N LEU A 221 -2.95 -4.73 -17.49
CA LEU A 221 -1.82 -5.47 -18.07
C LEU A 221 -1.83 -5.29 -19.59
N TYR A 222 -1.02 -4.36 -20.10
CA TYR A 222 -0.87 -4.14 -21.54
C TYR A 222 -0.18 -5.31 -22.26
N ASN A 223 0.48 -6.20 -21.53
CA ASN A 223 1.10 -7.42 -22.07
C ASN A 223 0.71 -8.63 -21.19
N PRO A 224 0.05 -9.67 -21.73
CA PRO A 224 -0.35 -10.86 -20.97
C PRO A 224 0.85 -11.63 -20.39
N TYR A 225 2.05 -11.52 -20.98
CA TYR A 225 3.27 -12.10 -20.42
C TYR A 225 3.70 -11.47 -19.07
N ASN A 226 3.07 -10.36 -18.66
CA ASN A 226 3.34 -9.73 -17.36
C ASN A 226 2.60 -10.41 -16.20
N LEU A 227 1.56 -11.21 -16.45
CA LEU A 227 0.80 -11.87 -15.38
C LEU A 227 1.67 -12.84 -14.55
N PRO A 228 2.44 -13.78 -15.15
CA PRO A 228 3.34 -14.64 -14.38
C PRO A 228 4.37 -13.84 -13.56
N ILE A 229 4.91 -12.77 -14.15
CA ILE A 229 5.89 -11.90 -13.50
C ILE A 229 5.25 -11.20 -12.27
N LEU A 230 4.03 -10.70 -12.42
CA LEU A 230 3.28 -10.07 -11.35
C LEU A 230 3.00 -11.06 -10.20
N LEU A 231 2.59 -12.30 -10.51
CA LEU A 231 2.35 -13.33 -9.48
C LEU A 231 3.62 -13.68 -8.70
N LEU A 232 4.78 -13.74 -9.37
CA LEU A 232 6.07 -13.88 -8.69
C LEU A 232 6.37 -12.67 -7.80
N ALA A 233 6.17 -11.46 -8.31
CA ALA A 233 6.39 -10.24 -7.54
C ALA A 233 5.48 -10.14 -6.30
N LEU A 234 4.21 -10.55 -6.41
CA LEU A 234 3.26 -10.65 -5.29
C LEU A 234 3.68 -11.74 -4.29
N SER A 235 4.18 -12.88 -4.76
CA SER A 235 4.70 -13.92 -3.86
C SER A 235 5.88 -13.40 -3.04
N VAL A 236 6.83 -12.74 -3.71
CA VAL A 236 8.02 -12.17 -3.08
C VAL A 236 7.66 -10.98 -2.18
N SER A 237 6.62 -10.19 -2.50
CA SER A 237 6.17 -9.10 -1.64
C SER A 237 5.63 -9.62 -0.31
N ILE A 238 4.77 -10.65 -0.32
CA ILE A 238 4.25 -11.26 0.92
C ILE A 238 5.38 -11.88 1.74
N TYR A 239 6.32 -12.59 1.09
CA TYR A 239 7.54 -13.07 1.76
C TYR A 239 8.29 -11.93 2.46
N THR A 240 8.50 -10.82 1.77
CA THR A 240 9.26 -9.67 2.28
C THR A 240 8.52 -8.96 3.43
N ILE A 241 7.20 -8.89 3.36
CA ILE A 241 6.33 -8.35 4.43
C ILE A 241 6.48 -9.19 5.70
N LEU A 242 6.37 -10.51 5.59
CA LEU A 242 6.54 -11.42 6.73
C LEU A 242 7.97 -11.37 7.28
N LEU A 243 8.97 -11.34 6.39
CA LEU A 243 10.38 -11.21 6.76
C LEU A 243 10.61 -9.97 7.64
N LEU A 244 10.10 -8.81 7.23
CA LEU A 244 10.19 -7.57 7.99
C LEU A 244 9.51 -7.68 9.36
N ALA A 245 8.31 -8.27 9.40
CA ALA A 245 7.58 -8.48 10.65
C ALA A 245 8.36 -9.36 11.64
N ILE A 246 8.91 -10.49 11.18
CA ILE A 246 9.66 -11.44 12.02
C ILE A 246 11.02 -10.86 12.46
N LYS A 247 11.71 -10.12 11.59
CA LYS A 247 12.91 -9.34 11.93
C LYS A 247 12.65 -8.24 12.95
N GLY A 248 11.38 -7.95 13.22
CA GLY A 248 10.93 -7.07 14.28
C GLY A 248 10.45 -5.72 13.80
N ASN A 249 10.35 -5.47 12.50
CA ASN A 249 9.77 -4.25 11.92
C ASN A 249 8.40 -4.52 11.27
N GLY A 250 7.43 -4.91 12.10
CA GLY A 250 6.06 -5.14 11.66
C GLY A 250 5.38 -3.93 11.03
N TYR A 251 5.79 -2.70 11.40
CA TYR A 251 5.27 -1.48 10.76
C TYR A 251 5.72 -1.39 9.29
N ALA A 252 6.98 -1.66 8.99
CA ALA A 252 7.44 -1.69 7.60
C ALA A 252 6.69 -2.73 6.76
N GLY A 253 6.50 -3.94 7.31
CA GLY A 253 5.70 -4.98 6.66
C GLY A 253 4.25 -4.55 6.42
N LEU A 254 3.56 -4.05 7.46
CA LEU A 254 2.17 -3.61 7.38
C LEU A 254 1.99 -2.43 6.41
N GLY A 255 2.85 -1.43 6.49
CA GLY A 255 2.80 -0.27 5.59
C GLY A 255 2.97 -0.69 4.13
N TYR A 256 3.91 -1.60 3.85
CA TYR A 256 4.07 -2.12 2.49
C TYR A 256 2.88 -2.97 2.04
N PHE A 257 2.31 -3.79 2.93
CA PHE A 257 1.11 -4.58 2.64
C PHE A 257 -0.06 -3.68 2.20
N ILE A 258 -0.37 -2.64 2.97
CA ILE A 258 -1.44 -1.68 2.64
C ILE A 258 -1.19 -1.03 1.28
N ILE A 259 0.04 -0.64 0.98
CA ILE A 259 0.38 -0.02 -0.31
C ILE A 259 0.13 -0.98 -1.46
N ILE A 260 0.58 -2.23 -1.39
CA ILE A 260 0.46 -3.16 -2.53
C ILE A 260 -0.97 -3.62 -2.79
N THR A 261 -1.84 -3.62 -1.77
CA THR A 261 -3.25 -3.98 -1.92
C THR A 261 -4.09 -2.80 -2.43
N THR A 262 -3.73 -1.55 -2.09
CA THR A 262 -4.59 -0.38 -2.38
C THR A 262 -4.05 0.60 -3.42
N ALA A 263 -2.73 0.67 -3.66
CA ALA A 263 -2.16 1.73 -4.50
C ALA A 263 -2.64 1.71 -5.94
N PHE A 264 -2.92 0.53 -6.49
CA PHE A 264 -3.40 0.38 -7.85
C PHE A 264 -4.94 0.45 -7.95
N GLN A 265 -5.67 0.14 -6.87
CA GLN A 265 -7.13 0.31 -6.79
C GLN A 265 -7.56 1.79 -6.93
N ALA A 266 -6.63 2.72 -6.68
CA ALA A 266 -6.84 4.13 -6.99
C ALA A 266 -7.12 4.42 -8.48
N ILE A 267 -6.61 3.59 -9.40
CA ILE A 267 -6.65 3.83 -10.85
C ILE A 267 -8.06 3.57 -11.41
N THR A 268 -8.78 2.60 -10.87
CA THR A 268 -10.13 2.23 -11.33
C THR A 268 -11.23 3.20 -10.88
N GLY A 269 -10.85 4.27 -10.19
CA GLY A 269 -11.74 5.30 -9.69
C GLY A 269 -11.84 5.19 -8.17
N PHE A 270 -11.65 6.31 -7.46
CA PHE A 270 -11.65 6.39 -5.99
C PHE A 270 -13.02 6.08 -5.35
N HIS A 271 -13.64 4.95 -5.70
CA HIS A 271 -14.95 4.50 -5.27
C HIS A 271 -15.07 4.44 -3.74
N LEU A 272 -13.94 4.25 -3.07
CA LEU A 272 -13.78 4.46 -1.64
C LEU A 272 -12.61 5.41 -1.41
N LEU A 273 -12.83 6.41 -0.57
CA LEU A 273 -11.80 7.34 -0.08
C LEU A 273 -10.63 6.60 0.61
N LEU A 274 -10.88 5.36 1.06
CA LEU A 274 -9.87 4.40 1.49
C LEU A 274 -8.77 4.20 0.44
N TYR A 275 -9.12 3.98 -0.83
CA TYR A 275 -8.16 3.68 -1.91
C TYR A 275 -7.29 4.88 -2.30
N LEU A 276 -7.79 6.10 -2.08
CA LEU A 276 -6.99 7.31 -2.20
C LEU A 276 -5.99 7.45 -1.04
N LEU A 277 -6.43 7.20 0.21
CA LEU A 277 -5.66 7.58 1.40
C LEU A 277 -4.80 6.46 1.99
N ALA A 278 -5.17 5.20 1.80
CA ALA A 278 -4.42 4.05 2.28
C ALA A 278 -2.97 4.01 1.77
N PRO A 279 -2.66 4.33 0.51
CA PRO A 279 -1.27 4.37 0.05
C PRO A 279 -0.40 5.41 0.78
N PHE A 280 -0.94 6.61 1.05
CA PHE A 280 -0.23 7.67 1.77
C PHE A 280 0.03 7.31 3.24
N ILE A 281 -0.99 6.78 3.92
CA ILE A 281 -0.89 6.35 5.32
C ILE A 281 0.02 5.11 5.41
N GLY A 282 -0.12 4.17 4.48
CA GLY A 282 0.74 2.99 4.33
C GLY A 282 2.22 3.35 4.20
N PHE A 283 2.56 4.35 3.36
CA PHE A 283 3.93 4.84 3.23
C PHE A 283 4.46 5.48 4.52
N SER A 284 3.58 6.15 5.26
CA SER A 284 3.93 6.71 6.57
C SER A 284 4.22 5.61 7.59
N ILE A 285 3.39 4.56 7.64
CA ILE A 285 3.59 3.38 8.49
C ILE A 285 4.88 2.65 8.11
N LEU A 286 5.16 2.52 6.81
CA LEU A 286 6.37 1.90 6.27
C LEU A 286 7.64 2.53 6.87
N ASN A 287 7.63 3.85 7.03
CA ASN A 287 8.73 4.65 7.55
C ASN A 287 8.69 4.88 9.07
N TYR A 288 7.70 4.37 9.79
CA TYR A 288 7.41 4.75 11.19
C TYR A 288 8.62 4.66 12.14
N ARG A 289 9.45 3.64 11.96
CA ARG A 289 10.67 3.41 12.76
C ARG A 289 11.87 4.24 12.35
N GLU A 290 11.86 4.78 11.15
CA GLU A 290 12.96 5.62 10.65
C GLU A 290 12.73 7.10 11.02
N ILE A 291 11.50 7.47 11.37
CA ILE A 291 11.16 8.83 11.81
C ILE A 291 11.72 9.11 13.21
N GLY A 292 12.66 10.05 13.28
CA GLY A 292 13.22 10.60 14.53
C GLY A 292 14.20 9.70 15.27
N ASN A 293 14.74 8.65 14.62
CA ASN A 293 15.61 7.66 15.26
C ASN A 293 17.12 8.04 15.23
N GLU A 294 17.55 8.85 14.25
CA GLU A 294 18.96 9.26 14.03
C GLU A 294 19.03 10.62 13.26
N ARG A 295 20.22 11.04 12.81
CA ARG A 295 20.42 12.15 11.85
C ARG A 295 19.43 12.00 10.70
N THR A 296 18.50 12.94 10.62
CA THR A 296 17.43 12.93 9.62
C THR A 296 17.94 13.47 8.29
N ILE A 297 17.22 13.18 7.21
CA ILE A 297 17.50 13.78 5.90
C ILE A 297 17.42 15.32 5.99
N MET A 298 16.51 15.85 6.82
CA MET A 298 16.45 17.28 7.14
C MET A 298 17.76 17.85 7.70
N ASP A 299 18.43 17.12 8.60
CA ASP A 299 19.68 17.59 9.21
C ASP A 299 20.81 17.67 8.17
N ASP A 300 20.84 16.73 7.23
CA ASP A 300 21.79 16.72 6.13
C ASP A 300 21.53 17.87 5.13
N LEU A 301 20.25 18.13 4.80
CA LEU A 301 19.85 19.25 3.96
C LEU A 301 20.24 20.60 4.58
N LYS A 302 20.00 20.78 5.88
CA LYS A 302 20.39 22.01 6.61
C LYS A 302 21.89 22.25 6.55
N LYS A 303 22.70 21.20 6.74
CA LYS A 303 24.16 21.30 6.64
C LYS A 303 24.63 21.64 5.23
N LEU A 304 23.98 21.09 4.22
CA LEU A 304 24.30 21.37 2.82
C LEU A 304 24.00 22.83 2.47
N VAL A 305 22.83 23.35 2.88
CA VAL A 305 22.46 24.76 2.71
C VAL A 305 23.44 25.69 3.43
N GLN A 306 23.82 25.39 4.68
CA GLN A 306 24.81 26.18 5.43
C GLN A 306 26.17 26.25 4.72
N ARG A 307 26.62 25.15 4.09
CA ARG A 307 27.88 25.13 3.33
C ARG A 307 27.79 25.96 2.06
N LEU A 308 26.64 25.92 1.38
CA LEU A 308 26.43 26.72 0.17
C LEU A 308 26.37 28.22 0.50
N SER A 309 25.73 28.62 1.59
CA SER A 309 25.67 30.03 2.02
C SER A 309 26.98 30.60 2.54
N LEU A 310 27.94 29.75 2.93
CA LEU A 310 29.29 30.17 3.34
C LEU A 310 30.26 30.32 2.15
N ASN A 311 29.88 29.80 0.98
CA ASN A 311 30.68 29.84 -0.25
C ASN A 311 30.15 30.88 -1.27
N THR A 312 29.16 31.68 -0.88
CA THR A 312 28.60 32.83 -1.63
C THR A 312 28.90 34.11 -0.88
#